data_AF-G7P1G3-F1
#
_entry.id   AF-G7P1G3-F1
#
_cell.length_a   1.000
_cell.length_b   1.000
_cell.length_c   1.000
_cell.angle_alpha   90.00
_cell.angle_beta   90.00
_cell.angle_gamma   90.00
#
_symmetry.space_group_name_H-M   'P 1'
#
loop_
_entity.id
_entity.type
_entity.pdbx_description
1 polymer ?
#
loop_
_entity_poly.entity_id
_entity_poly.type
_entity_poly.pdbx_seq_one_letter_code
_entity_poly.pdbx_strand_id
1 'polypeptide(L)'
;GSMLLCWALLCLLGAGPVEAGVTQTPRSLIKMRGQQATLSCSPISGHRSVSWYQQTPGQGLQFLFEYFSETQRLKGNFPNRFSGRQFSNSRSEMNVSTLELGDSALYLCASSL
;
A
#
# COMPACT_ATOMS: atom_id res chain seq x y z
N GLY A 1 -21.57 -36.36 -14.71
CA GLY A 1 -21.22 -36.50 -13.28
C GLY A 1 -19.73 -36.31 -13.05
N SER A 2 -18.91 -37.30 -13.41
CA SER A 2 -17.47 -37.35 -13.12
C SER A 2 -16.63 -36.21 -13.74
N MET A 3 -16.93 -35.80 -14.97
CA MET A 3 -16.17 -34.76 -15.68
C MET A 3 -16.28 -33.37 -15.05
N LEU A 4 -17.45 -33.01 -14.50
CA LEU A 4 -17.68 -31.72 -13.82
C LEU A 4 -16.92 -31.63 -12.48
N LEU A 5 -16.81 -32.75 -11.75
CA LEU A 5 -16.01 -32.81 -10.52
C LEU A 5 -14.51 -32.61 -10.80
N CYS A 6 -14.01 -33.16 -11.90
CA CYS A 6 -12.60 -33.07 -12.28
C CYS A 6 -12.19 -31.62 -12.59
N TRP A 7 -13.05 -30.87 -13.28
CA TRP A 7 -12.83 -29.46 -13.57
C TRP A 7 -12.89 -28.58 -12.32
N ALA A 8 -13.86 -28.83 -11.43
CA ALA A 8 -13.97 -28.11 -10.16
C ALA A 8 -12.73 -28.35 -9.25
N LEU A 9 -12.19 -29.58 -9.23
CA LEU A 9 -10.95 -29.91 -8.53
C LEU A 9 -9.72 -29.20 -9.15
N LEU A 10 -9.65 -29.10 -10.48
CA LEU A 10 -8.55 -28.41 -11.17
C LEU A 10 -8.52 -26.90 -10.86
N CYS A 11 -9.69 -26.26 -10.77
CA CYS A 11 -9.79 -24.84 -10.42
C CYS A 11 -9.33 -24.53 -8.99
N LEU A 12 -9.53 -25.46 -8.05
CA LEU A 12 -9.11 -25.29 -6.65
C LEU A 12 -7.60 -25.46 -6.45
N LEU A 13 -6.93 -26.25 -7.30
CA LEU A 13 -5.48 -26.45 -7.24
C LEU A 13 -4.66 -25.25 -7.74
N GLY A 14 -5.26 -24.38 -8.57
CA GLY A 14 -4.61 -23.19 -9.12
C GLY A 14 -4.74 -21.92 -8.26
N ALA A 15 -5.57 -21.95 -7.21
CA ALA A 15 -5.82 -20.80 -6.34
C ALA A 15 -4.77 -20.71 -5.21
N GLY A 16 -3.51 -20.52 -5.59
CA GLY A 16 -2.47 -20.09 -4.65
C GLY A 16 -2.62 -18.60 -4.29
N PRO A 17 -2.19 -18.16 -3.10
CA PRO A 17 -2.10 -16.74 -2.81
C PRO A 17 -1.16 -16.07 -3.82
N VAL A 18 -1.66 -15.10 -4.58
CA VAL A 18 -0.80 -14.23 -5.37
C VAL A 18 0.04 -13.43 -4.38
N GLU A 19 1.35 -13.64 -4.41
CA GLU A 19 2.26 -12.92 -3.54
C GLU A 19 2.29 -11.46 -3.98
N ALA A 20 1.72 -10.57 -3.16
CA ALA A 20 1.79 -9.14 -3.41
C ALA A 20 3.27 -8.74 -3.40
N GLY A 21 3.71 -7.94 -4.40
CA GLY A 21 5.10 -7.45 -4.49
C GLY A 21 5.53 -6.52 -3.34
N VAL A 22 4.73 -6.41 -2.28
CA VAL A 22 4.93 -5.61 -1.08
C VAL A 22 4.28 -6.29 0.14
N THR A 23 4.87 -6.08 1.30
CA THR A 23 4.26 -6.33 2.61
C THR A 23 3.95 -4.99 3.28
N GLN A 24 2.69 -4.74 3.61
CA GLN A 24 2.23 -3.51 4.27
C GLN A 24 1.76 -3.76 5.71
N THR A 25 2.16 -2.90 6.64
CA THR A 25 1.87 -3.00 8.07
C THR A 25 1.51 -1.63 8.67
N PRO A 26 0.50 -1.55 9.56
CA PRO A 26 -0.48 -2.60 9.87
C PRO A 26 -1.50 -2.77 8.72
N ARG A 27 -2.22 -3.90 8.72
CA ARG A 27 -3.30 -4.17 7.74
C ARG A 27 -4.56 -3.33 8.01
N SER A 28 -4.80 -2.99 9.27
CA SER A 28 -5.88 -2.12 9.70
C SER A 28 -5.37 -1.28 10.87
N LEU A 29 -5.76 -0.02 10.89
CA LEU A 29 -5.36 0.94 11.92
C LEU A 29 -6.57 1.81 12.26
N ILE A 30 -6.95 1.81 13.54
CA ILE A 30 -8.00 2.67 14.07
C ILE A 30 -7.35 3.59 15.11
N LYS A 31 -7.51 4.89 14.91
CA LYS A 31 -6.91 5.97 15.72
C LYS A 31 -7.91 7.10 15.91
N MET A 32 -7.72 7.88 16.96
CA MET A 32 -8.55 9.07 17.21
C MET A 32 -8.09 10.24 16.35
N ARG A 33 -9.01 11.17 16.07
CA ARG A 33 -8.69 12.47 15.45
C ARG A 33 -7.60 13.16 16.26
N GLY A 34 -6.67 13.81 15.57
CA GLY A 34 -5.55 14.53 16.18
C GLY A 34 -4.35 13.65 16.52
N GLN A 35 -4.49 12.32 16.52
CA GLN A 35 -3.35 11.41 16.69
C GLN A 35 -2.55 11.30 15.39
N GLN A 36 -1.31 10.82 15.53
CA GLN A 36 -0.46 10.46 14.41
C GLN A 36 -0.75 9.02 13.93
N ALA A 37 -0.64 8.80 12.63
CA ALA A 37 -0.61 7.48 12.02
C ALA A 37 0.69 7.26 11.24
N THR A 38 1.17 6.02 11.22
CA THR A 38 2.28 5.59 10.37
C THR A 38 1.93 4.24 9.76
N LEU A 39 2.11 4.14 8.45
CA LEU A 39 2.02 2.90 7.69
C LEU A 39 3.40 2.59 7.12
N SER A 40 3.78 1.32 7.12
CA SER A 40 5.04 0.84 6.58
C SER A 40 4.79 -0.09 5.41
N CYS A 41 5.65 -0.02 4.40
CA CYS A 41 5.63 -0.85 3.21
C CYS A 41 7.03 -1.42 2.97
N SER A 42 7.16 -2.75 2.87
CA SER A 42 8.41 -3.41 2.52
C SER A 42 8.24 -4.09 1.16
N PRO A 43 8.90 -3.61 0.11
CA PRO A 43 8.82 -4.25 -1.20
C PRO A 43 9.59 -5.57 -1.25
N ILE A 44 9.30 -6.41 -2.24
CA ILE A 44 10.13 -7.58 -2.54
C ILE A 44 11.55 -7.15 -2.95
N SER A 45 12.50 -8.08 -2.84
CA SER A 45 13.90 -7.82 -3.18
C SER A 45 14.07 -7.32 -4.62
N GLY A 46 14.92 -6.31 -4.80
CA GLY A 46 15.25 -5.71 -6.10
C GLY A 46 14.34 -4.54 -6.50
N HIS A 47 13.16 -4.40 -5.91
CA HIS A 47 12.28 -3.25 -6.14
C HIS A 47 12.79 -2.03 -5.39
N ARG A 48 13.12 -0.96 -6.12
CA ARG A 48 13.70 0.29 -5.58
C ARG A 48 12.74 1.46 -5.61
N SER A 49 11.68 1.39 -6.41
CA SER A 49 10.59 2.36 -6.34
C SER A 49 9.51 1.88 -5.39
N VAL A 50 8.99 2.80 -4.56
CA VAL A 50 7.79 2.59 -3.76
C VAL A 50 6.87 3.80 -3.89
N SER A 51 5.65 3.55 -4.34
CA SER A 51 4.58 4.52 -4.49
C SER A 51 3.49 4.31 -3.45
N TRP A 52 2.89 5.40 -2.96
CA TRP A 52 1.76 5.38 -2.04
C TRP A 52 0.51 5.99 -2.67
N TYR A 53 -0.63 5.38 -2.36
CA TYR A 53 -1.94 5.78 -2.83
C TYR A 53 -2.95 5.79 -1.70
N GLN A 54 -3.96 6.65 -1.83
CA GLN A 54 -5.14 6.69 -0.99
C GLN A 54 -6.37 6.35 -1.84
N GLN A 55 -7.27 5.54 -1.29
CA GLN A 55 -8.58 5.25 -1.87
C GLN A 55 -9.65 5.49 -0.81
N THR A 56 -10.29 6.66 -0.92
CA THR A 56 -11.48 6.99 -0.14
C THR A 56 -12.67 6.16 -0.64
N PRO A 57 -13.59 5.68 0.24
CA PRO A 57 -14.77 4.95 -0.20
C PRO A 57 -15.55 5.68 -1.30
N GLY A 58 -15.84 4.98 -2.40
CA GLY A 58 -16.54 5.54 -3.57
C GLY A 58 -15.69 6.42 -4.49
N GLN A 59 -14.39 6.59 -4.20
CA GLN A 59 -13.45 7.33 -5.06
C GLN A 59 -12.44 6.40 -5.73
N GLY A 60 -11.81 6.89 -6.80
CA GLY A 60 -10.69 6.22 -7.44
C GLY A 60 -9.42 6.25 -6.59
N LEU A 61 -8.41 5.51 -7.02
CA LEU A 61 -7.05 5.58 -6.47
C LEU A 61 -6.46 6.98 -6.68
N GLN A 62 -6.05 7.63 -5.61
CA GLN A 62 -5.38 8.92 -5.60
C GLN A 62 -3.90 8.72 -5.27
N PHE A 63 -3.02 9.22 -6.14
CA PHE A 63 -1.59 9.15 -5.92
C PHE A 63 -1.13 10.14 -4.85
N LEU A 64 -0.36 9.66 -3.88
CA LEU A 64 0.27 10.48 -2.85
C LEU A 64 1.69 10.83 -3.24
N PHE A 65 2.63 9.88 -3.24
CA PHE A 65 4.03 10.16 -3.57
C PHE A 65 4.78 8.89 -3.97
N GLU A 66 5.93 9.08 -4.61
CA GLU A 66 6.86 8.00 -4.99
C GLU A 66 8.26 8.33 -4.50
N TYR A 67 8.92 7.31 -3.96
CA TYR A 67 10.35 7.32 -3.68
C TYR A 67 11.07 6.30 -4.56
N PHE A 68 12.22 6.70 -5.12
CA PHE A 68 13.16 5.81 -5.78
C PHE A 68 14.54 5.99 -5.18
N SER A 69 15.13 4.90 -4.66
CA SER A 69 16.46 4.89 -4.03
C SER A 69 16.63 6.07 -3.06
N GLU A 70 15.76 6.14 -2.06
CA GLU A 70 15.75 7.12 -0.95
C GLU A 70 15.39 8.55 -1.35
N THR A 71 15.18 8.82 -2.64
CA THR A 71 14.79 10.16 -3.10
C THR A 71 13.34 10.22 -3.53
N GLN A 72 12.61 11.23 -3.05
CA GLN A 72 11.27 11.51 -3.55
C GLN A 72 11.34 11.95 -5.01
N ARG A 73 10.73 11.17 -5.91
CA ARG A 73 10.70 11.45 -7.35
C ARG A 73 9.44 12.18 -7.76
N LEU A 74 8.30 11.75 -7.21
CA LEU A 74 6.99 12.28 -7.53
C LEU A 74 6.26 12.69 -6.25
N LYS A 75 5.46 13.76 -6.36
CA LYS A 75 4.62 14.27 -5.29
C LYS A 75 3.25 14.60 -5.88
N GLY A 76 2.22 13.97 -5.35
CA GLY A 76 0.82 14.27 -5.62
C GLY A 76 0.34 15.49 -4.83
N ASN A 77 -0.95 15.78 -4.97
CA ASN A 77 -1.58 16.87 -4.24
C ASN A 77 -2.21 16.34 -2.95
N PHE A 78 -1.53 16.57 -1.82
CA PHE A 78 -1.99 16.13 -0.50
C PHE A 78 -1.64 17.16 0.58
N PRO A 79 -2.37 17.20 1.71
CA PRO A 79 -2.11 18.15 2.79
C PRO A 79 -0.71 17.99 3.40
N ASN A 80 -0.09 19.10 3.85
CA ASN A 80 1.26 19.10 4.45
C ASN A 80 1.42 18.22 5.70
N ARG A 81 0.31 17.76 6.31
CA ARG A 81 0.29 16.80 7.42
C ARG A 81 0.66 15.37 6.99
N PHE A 82 0.67 15.07 5.70
CA PHE A 82 1.19 13.81 5.17
C PHE A 82 2.67 13.94 4.84
N SER A 83 3.43 12.89 5.12
CA SER A 83 4.83 12.78 4.72
C SER A 83 5.19 11.34 4.38
N GLY A 84 6.30 11.19 3.66
CA GLY A 84 6.83 9.91 3.25
C GLY A 84 8.33 9.84 3.42
N ARG A 85 8.87 8.63 3.58
CA ARG A 85 10.30 8.35 3.55
C ARG A 85 10.53 6.98 2.91
N GLN A 86 11.69 6.81 2.29
CA GLN A 86 12.22 5.50 1.92
C GLN A 86 13.59 5.33 2.56
N PHE A 87 13.85 4.13 3.07
CA PHE A 87 15.13 3.73 3.66
C PHE A 87 16.02 3.05 2.61
N SER A 88 17.30 2.90 2.91
CA SER A 88 18.29 2.26 2.02
C SER A 88 17.96 0.83 1.60
N ASN A 89 17.16 0.11 2.39
CA ASN A 89 16.64 -1.22 2.03
C ASN A 89 15.30 -1.18 1.27
N SER A 90 14.97 -0.03 0.67
CA SER A 90 13.74 0.24 -0.09
C SER A 90 12.44 0.17 0.70
N ARG A 91 12.47 -0.18 2.00
CA ARG A 91 11.30 -0.01 2.88
C ARG A 91 10.85 1.44 2.84
N SER A 92 9.55 1.66 2.85
CA SER A 92 8.95 2.99 2.87
C SER A 92 7.99 3.14 4.05
N GLU A 93 7.90 4.37 4.56
CA GLU A 93 6.91 4.76 5.55
C GLU A 93 6.11 5.95 5.02
N MET A 94 4.80 5.91 5.24
CA MET A 94 3.89 7.04 5.11
C MET A 94 3.42 7.45 6.49
N ASN A 95 3.47 8.73 6.80
CA ASN A 95 3.05 9.30 8.07
C ASN A 95 1.98 10.35 7.86
N VAL A 96 1.01 10.39 8.77
CA VAL A 96 0.04 11.49 8.89
C VAL A 96 0.21 12.07 10.29
N SER A 97 0.73 13.28 10.40
CA SER A 97 1.10 13.89 11.69
C SER A 97 -0.10 14.17 12.58
N THR A 98 -1.21 14.60 11.97
CA THR A 98 -2.47 14.91 12.65
C THR A 98 -3.63 14.34 11.83
N LEU A 99 -4.31 13.33 12.35
CA LEU A 99 -5.45 12.70 11.68
C LEU A 99 -6.71 13.56 11.73
N GLU A 100 -7.42 13.59 10.61
CA GLU A 100 -8.75 14.15 10.42
C GLU A 100 -9.75 13.04 10.04
N LEU A 101 -11.06 13.30 10.13
CA LEU A 101 -12.05 12.29 9.75
C LEU A 101 -11.95 11.87 8.28
N GLY A 102 -11.60 12.82 7.41
CA GLY A 102 -11.42 12.60 5.97
C GLY A 102 -10.27 11.66 5.61
N ASP A 103 -9.40 11.32 6.56
CA ASP A 103 -8.29 10.38 6.33
C ASP A 103 -8.70 8.91 6.40
N SER A 104 -9.95 8.64 6.81
CA SER A 104 -10.48 7.27 6.88
C SER A 104 -10.64 6.72 5.46
N ALA A 105 -9.63 5.97 5.02
CA ALA A 105 -9.51 5.46 3.66
C ALA A 105 -8.69 4.17 3.63
N LEU A 106 -8.72 3.49 2.49
CA LEU A 106 -7.76 2.44 2.19
C LEU A 106 -6.47 3.09 1.70
N TYR A 107 -5.33 2.72 2.27
CA TYR A 107 -4.02 3.16 1.82
C TYR A 107 -3.27 1.97 1.24
N LEU A 108 -2.73 2.14 0.04
CA LEU A 108 -2.04 1.08 -0.69
C LEU A 108 -0.65 1.56 -1.08
N CYS A 109 0.34 0.71 -0.85
CA CYS A 109 1.65 0.86 -1.48
C CYS A 109 1.79 -0.08 -2.68
N ALA A 110 2.60 0.34 -3.65
CA ALA A 110 3.04 -0.48 -4.78
C ALA A 110 4.56 -0.31 -4.96
N SER A 111 5.20 -1.26 -5.61
CA SER A 111 6.65 -1.25 -5.81
C SER A 111 7.04 -1.68 -7.22
N SER A 112 8.18 -1.17 -7.69
CA SER A 112 8.80 -1.53 -8.97
C SER A 112 10.33 -1.42 -8.93
N LEU A 113 11.01 -1.93 -9.96
CA LEU A 113 12.48 -2.02 -10.11
C LEU A 113 13.21 -0.66 -10.21
#